data_AF-A0A8H7IMV7-F1
#
_entry.id   AF-A0A8H7IMV7-F1
#
_cell.length_a   1.000
_cell.length_b   1.000
_cell.length_c   1.000
_cell.angle_alpha   90.00
_cell.angle_beta   90.00
_cell.angle_gamma   90.00
#
_symmetry.space_group_name_H-M   'P 1'
#
loop_
_entity.id
_entity.type
_entity.pdbx_description
1 polymer ?
#
loop_
_entity_poly.entity_id
_entity_poly.type
_entity_poly.pdbx_seq_one_letter_code
_entity_poly.pdbx_strand_id
1 'polypeptide(L)'
;MLGDYVLFQPAVLFVHILALGMTGIMILHIRSKYTAVWIVAIYTGLVAATYCCLLINGFIGFQFAEDGTPLSIWGLRGACFAMWGLTFFISICTFQGFAGFSPTQPIGLWVLHFIWPAVCVVIYVVAQLLLVMRTLQDRWPLGDIVLGTAAFVVAQVVLFGFGNTICTAVKHYIDGLFFYSLCILLGVMMVYKYWDSITGDDLEFSVGNKAGMWEIKDEPPAFGVNKYVDNSPSMRSAPSPNGGARQSLFPDQGDARTHSLIGGVSGQNAYVGSGYVGGGTR
;
A
#
# COMPACT_ATOMS: atom_id res chain seq x y z
N MET A 1 7.58 10.41 -9.43
CA MET A 1 7.43 9.38 -10.49
C MET A 1 8.75 8.75 -10.92
N LEU A 2 9.88 9.45 -11.15
CA LEU A 2 11.17 8.78 -11.44
C LEU A 2 11.96 8.32 -10.20
N GLY A 3 11.69 8.85 -9.01
CA GLY A 3 12.40 8.49 -7.78
C GLY A 3 12.05 7.10 -7.23
N ASP A 4 10.82 6.63 -7.45
CA ASP A 4 10.31 5.40 -6.85
C ASP A 4 10.81 4.14 -7.60
N TYR A 5 11.07 4.25 -8.91
CA TYR A 5 11.62 3.14 -9.71
C TYR A 5 13.11 2.88 -9.41
N VAL A 6 13.88 3.90 -9.05
CA VAL A 6 15.33 3.78 -8.82
C VAL A 6 15.67 3.09 -7.49
N LEU A 7 14.77 3.13 -6.50
CA LEU A 7 14.94 2.38 -5.24
C LEU A 7 14.44 0.94 -5.34
N PHE A 8 13.37 0.70 -6.10
CA PHE A 8 12.74 -0.61 -6.18
C PHE A 8 13.50 -1.60 -7.08
N GLN A 9 14.04 -1.14 -8.22
CA GLN A 9 14.79 -2.00 -9.15
C GLN A 9 16.09 -2.60 -8.60
N PRO A 10 17.00 -1.86 -7.93
CA PRO A 10 18.22 -2.45 -7.38
C PRO A 10 17.92 -3.38 -6.19
N ALA A 11 16.89 -3.10 -5.39
CA ALA A 11 16.46 -4.00 -4.31
C ALA A 11 15.92 -5.32 -4.87
N VAL A 12 15.07 -5.27 -5.90
CA VAL A 12 14.54 -6.45 -6.58
C VAL A 12 15.65 -7.25 -7.25
N LEU A 13 16.58 -6.60 -7.95
CA LEU A 13 17.72 -7.25 -8.61
C LEU A 13 18.65 -7.94 -7.59
N PHE A 14 18.90 -7.31 -6.44
CA PHE A 14 19.67 -7.91 -5.36
C PHE A 14 18.99 -9.17 -4.78
N VAL A 15 17.68 -9.10 -4.53
CA VAL A 15 16.90 -10.27 -4.07
C VAL A 15 16.91 -11.39 -5.11
N HIS A 16 16.83 -11.07 -6.40
CA HIS A 16 16.92 -12.08 -7.47
C HIS A 16 18.30 -12.73 -7.57
N ILE A 17 19.38 -11.96 -7.39
CA ILE A 17 20.75 -12.52 -7.33
C ILE A 17 20.92 -13.45 -6.12
N LEU A 18 20.39 -13.05 -4.95
CA LEU A 18 20.40 -13.91 -3.76
C LEU A 18 19.57 -15.19 -3.96
N ALA A 19 18.41 -15.08 -4.60
CA ALA A 19 17.55 -16.23 -4.92
C ALA A 19 18.21 -17.19 -5.91
N LEU A 20 18.89 -16.67 -6.95
CA LEU A 20 19.67 -17.48 -7.89
C LEU A 20 20.88 -18.13 -7.21
N GLY A 21 21.55 -17.43 -6.29
CA GLY A 21 22.62 -17.99 -5.47
C GLY A 21 22.15 -19.14 -4.58
N MET A 22 21.03 -18.95 -3.87
CA MET A 22 20.40 -19.99 -3.05
C MET A 22 20.00 -21.20 -3.90
N THR A 23 19.41 -20.97 -5.08
CA THR A 23 19.01 -22.02 -6.03
C THR A 23 20.22 -22.77 -6.59
N GLY A 24 21.31 -22.08 -6.91
CA GLY A 24 22.56 -22.69 -7.36
C GLY A 24 23.19 -23.58 -6.29
N ILE A 25 23.20 -23.14 -5.03
CA ILE A 25 23.67 -23.94 -3.89
C ILE A 25 22.80 -25.20 -3.71
N MET A 26 21.48 -25.08 -3.91
CA MET A 26 20.52 -26.19 -3.83
C MET A 26 20.79 -27.28 -4.88
N ILE A 27 21.14 -26.89 -6.11
CA ILE A 27 21.48 -27.82 -7.20
C ILE A 27 22.82 -28.51 -6.94
N LEU A 28 23.83 -27.78 -6.44
CA LEU A 28 25.18 -28.31 -6.25
C LEU A 28 25.30 -29.30 -5.07
N HIS A 29 24.44 -29.20 -4.06
CA HIS A 29 24.58 -29.96 -2.80
C HIS A 29 23.44 -30.94 -2.51
N ILE A 30 22.65 -31.32 -3.51
CA ILE A 30 21.41 -32.09 -3.36
C ILE A 30 21.57 -33.49 -2.71
N ARG A 31 22.81 -33.98 -2.57
CA ARG A 31 23.14 -35.27 -1.95
C ARG A 31 23.63 -35.17 -0.50
N SER A 32 23.87 -33.96 0.02
CA SER A 32 24.36 -33.77 1.39
C SER A 32 23.20 -33.64 2.37
N LYS A 33 23.08 -34.60 3.29
CA LYS A 33 22.09 -34.59 4.39
C LYS A 33 22.14 -33.29 5.19
N TYR A 34 23.33 -32.69 5.32
CA TYR A 34 23.53 -31.44 6.05
C TYR A 34 22.90 -30.25 5.33
N THR A 35 23.05 -30.14 4.00
CA THR A 35 22.50 -29.01 3.24
C THR A 35 20.96 -29.00 3.24
N ALA A 36 20.33 -30.18 3.18
CA ALA A 36 18.87 -30.29 3.25
C ALA A 36 18.30 -29.72 4.56
N VAL A 37 18.98 -29.95 5.69
CA VAL A 37 18.59 -29.43 7.01
C VAL A 37 18.61 -27.90 7.02
N TRP A 38 19.68 -27.28 6.52
CA TRP A 38 19.79 -25.82 6.46
C TRP A 38 18.73 -25.20 5.55
N ILE A 39 18.44 -25.83 4.40
CA ILE A 39 17.42 -25.35 3.47
C ILE A 39 16.03 -25.39 4.11
N VAL A 40 15.68 -26.49 4.77
CA VAL A 40 14.39 -26.61 5.47
C VAL A 40 14.28 -25.58 6.60
N ALA A 41 15.36 -25.35 7.35
CA ALA A 41 15.40 -24.32 8.39
C ALA A 41 15.18 -22.90 7.81
N ILE A 42 15.81 -22.57 6.68
CA ILE A 42 15.60 -21.28 6.00
C ILE A 42 14.16 -21.16 5.51
N TYR A 43 13.65 -22.18 4.82
CA TYR A 43 12.29 -22.19 4.28
C TYR A 43 11.25 -22.00 5.38
N THR A 44 11.32 -22.80 6.46
CA THR A 44 10.38 -22.71 7.59
C THR A 44 10.43 -21.34 8.26
N GLY A 45 11.62 -20.74 8.39
CA GLY A 45 11.77 -19.38 8.90
C GLY A 45 11.18 -18.30 7.98
N LEU A 46 11.34 -18.44 6.66
CA LEU A 46 10.76 -17.51 5.68
C LEU A 46 9.23 -17.57 5.68
N VAL A 47 8.68 -18.78 5.82
CA VAL A 47 7.23 -18.97 5.98
C VAL A 47 6.75 -18.25 7.24
N ALA A 48 7.36 -18.49 8.41
CA ALA A 48 6.97 -17.84 9.66
C ALA A 48 7.09 -16.30 9.61
N ALA A 49 8.13 -15.79 8.98
CA ALA A 49 8.33 -14.35 8.78
C ALA A 49 7.29 -13.73 7.83
N THR A 50 6.86 -14.46 6.79
CA THR A 50 5.80 -14.00 5.88
C THR A 50 4.48 -13.79 6.62
N TYR A 51 4.09 -14.72 7.50
CA TYR A 51 2.88 -14.56 8.32
C TYR A 51 3.02 -13.48 9.41
N CYS A 52 4.24 -13.26 9.92
CA CYS A 52 4.54 -12.12 10.79
C CYS A 52 4.34 -10.78 10.06
N CYS A 53 4.88 -10.67 8.84
CA CYS A 53 4.71 -9.51 7.96
C CYS A 53 3.22 -9.22 7.71
N LEU A 54 2.46 -10.26 7.35
CA LEU A 54 1.02 -10.17 7.12
C LEU A 54 0.28 -9.66 8.37
N LEU A 55 0.62 -10.18 9.56
CA LEU A 55 0.02 -9.73 10.82
C LEU A 55 0.32 -8.26 11.12
N ILE A 56 1.58 -7.82 10.97
CA ILE A 56 1.96 -6.43 11.24
C ILE A 56 1.29 -5.48 10.25
N ASN A 57 1.28 -5.82 8.95
CA ASN A 57 0.55 -5.07 7.93
C ASN A 57 -0.95 -4.99 8.23
N GLY A 58 -1.51 -6.01 8.87
CA GLY A 58 -2.91 -5.98 9.28
C GLY A 58 -3.22 -4.92 10.35
N PHE A 59 -2.26 -4.62 11.22
CA PHE A 59 -2.41 -3.59 12.27
C PHE A 59 -2.15 -2.17 11.79
N ILE A 60 -1.38 -2.01 10.71
CA ILE A 60 -1.11 -0.72 10.07
C ILE A 60 -2.41 0.00 9.69
N GLY A 61 -3.42 -0.73 9.20
CA GLY A 61 -4.71 -0.15 8.83
C GLY A 61 -5.51 0.52 9.97
N PHE A 62 -5.13 0.29 11.24
CA PHE A 62 -5.70 0.99 12.40
C PHE A 62 -4.94 2.26 12.79
N GLN A 63 -3.89 2.62 12.05
CA GLN A 63 -3.04 3.80 12.30
C GLN A 63 -2.45 3.83 13.72
N PHE A 64 -2.22 2.66 14.34
CA PHE A 64 -1.59 2.60 15.67
C PHE A 64 -0.12 3.07 15.65
N ALA A 65 0.53 2.99 14.49
CA ALA A 65 1.82 3.60 14.21
C ALA A 65 1.67 4.48 12.96
N GLU A 66 2.22 5.70 12.98
CA GLU A 66 2.26 6.55 11.78
C GLU A 66 3.00 5.84 10.65
N ASP A 67 2.26 5.57 9.57
CA ASP A 67 2.79 4.96 8.37
C ASP A 67 3.87 5.83 7.74
N GLY A 68 4.97 5.19 7.33
CA GLY A 68 6.12 5.89 6.75
C GLY A 68 7.14 6.43 7.75
N THR A 69 6.90 6.32 9.07
CA THR A 69 7.95 6.61 10.05
C THR A 69 9.12 5.62 9.91
N PRO A 70 10.39 6.07 10.03
CA PRO A 70 11.54 5.17 9.97
C PRO A 70 11.48 4.06 11.02
N LEU A 71 10.87 4.34 12.17
CA LEU A 71 10.65 3.37 13.25
C LEU A 71 9.68 2.26 12.82
N SER A 72 8.59 2.58 12.13
CA SER A 72 7.66 1.57 11.60
C SER A 72 8.32 0.66 10.56
N ILE A 73 9.09 1.22 9.64
CA ILE A 73 9.80 0.45 8.59
C ILE A 73 10.88 -0.46 9.19
N TRP A 74 11.72 0.07 10.08
CA TRP A 74 12.75 -0.72 10.75
C TRP A 74 12.16 -1.73 11.74
N GLY A 75 11.03 -1.39 12.37
CA GLY A 75 10.25 -2.30 13.21
C GLY A 75 9.71 -3.49 12.44
N LEU A 76 9.08 -3.27 11.28
CA LEU A 76 8.60 -4.34 10.39
C LEU A 76 9.75 -5.26 9.97
N ARG A 77 10.87 -4.68 9.49
CA ARG A 77 12.05 -5.44 9.07
C ARG A 77 12.65 -6.24 10.22
N GLY A 78 12.79 -5.61 11.39
CA GLY A 78 13.31 -6.23 12.60
C GLY A 78 12.43 -7.38 13.09
N ALA A 79 11.11 -7.22 13.09
CA ALA A 79 10.17 -8.25 13.50
C ALA A 79 10.17 -9.44 12.54
N CYS A 80 10.22 -9.20 11.23
CA CYS A 80 10.36 -10.26 10.23
C CYS A 80 11.69 -11.01 10.38
N PHE A 81 12.80 -10.29 10.58
CA PHE A 81 14.12 -10.91 10.80
C PHE A 81 14.18 -11.69 12.12
N ALA A 82 13.58 -11.17 13.18
CA ALA A 82 13.49 -11.85 14.48
C ALA A 82 12.68 -13.15 14.38
N MET A 83 11.52 -13.12 13.72
CA MET A 83 10.71 -14.33 13.52
C MET A 83 11.38 -15.35 12.61
N TRP A 84 12.07 -14.89 11.55
CA TRP A 84 12.90 -15.73 10.71
C TRP A 84 14.01 -16.39 11.52
N GLY A 85 14.79 -15.61 12.27
CA GLY A 85 15.91 -16.08 13.08
C GLY A 85 15.49 -17.04 14.20
N LEU A 86 14.38 -16.74 14.89
CA LEU A 86 13.79 -17.61 15.92
C LEU A 86 13.43 -18.98 15.36
N THR A 87 12.69 -18.99 14.24
CA THR A 87 12.24 -20.24 13.61
C THR A 87 13.41 -21.01 13.00
N PHE A 88 14.37 -20.31 12.40
CA PHE A 88 15.61 -20.90 11.89
C PHE A 88 16.41 -21.59 12.99
N PHE A 89 16.58 -20.92 14.14
CA PHE A 89 17.27 -21.49 15.31
C PHE A 89 16.54 -22.73 15.86
N ILE A 90 15.22 -22.64 16.07
CA ILE A 90 14.41 -23.76 16.55
C ILE A 90 14.46 -24.94 15.58
N SER A 91 14.45 -24.69 14.27
CA SER A 91 14.59 -25.72 13.25
C SER A 91 15.94 -26.44 13.36
N ILE A 92 17.05 -25.72 13.49
CA ILE A 92 18.39 -26.33 13.64
C ILE A 92 18.50 -27.13 14.93
N CYS A 93 18.04 -26.58 16.06
CA CYS A 93 18.06 -27.29 17.34
C CYS A 93 17.27 -28.60 17.27
N THR A 94 16.11 -28.58 16.58
CA THR A 94 15.27 -29.76 16.38
C THR A 94 15.98 -30.82 15.54
N PHE A 95 16.70 -30.43 14.47
CA PHE A 95 17.42 -31.40 13.63
C PHE A 95 18.72 -31.92 14.27
N GLN A 96 19.38 -31.13 15.10
CA GLN A 96 20.62 -31.52 15.79
C GLN A 96 20.38 -32.24 17.14
N GLY A 97 19.13 -32.36 17.60
CA GLY A 97 18.85 -32.97 18.90
C GLY A 97 19.34 -32.12 20.08
N PHE A 98 19.61 -30.83 19.85
CA PHE A 98 20.23 -29.92 20.81
C PHE A 98 19.14 -29.15 21.57
N ALA A 99 19.41 -28.80 22.84
CA ALA A 99 18.50 -28.06 23.72
C ALA A 99 17.15 -28.77 24.06
N GLY A 100 17.12 -30.11 24.09
CA GLY A 100 15.94 -30.88 24.50
C GLY A 100 14.89 -31.08 23.41
N PHE A 101 15.15 -30.57 22.20
CA PHE A 101 14.32 -30.85 21.04
C PHE A 101 14.74 -32.16 20.39
N SER A 102 13.81 -33.11 20.25
CA SER A 102 14.08 -34.37 19.56
C SER A 102 13.58 -34.32 18.12
N PRO A 103 14.35 -34.82 17.13
CA PRO A 103 13.87 -35.01 15.76
C PRO A 103 12.64 -35.93 15.66
N THR A 104 12.42 -36.80 16.65
CA THR A 104 11.27 -37.72 16.68
C THR A 104 9.97 -37.06 17.11
N GLN A 105 10.02 -35.93 17.83
CA GLN A 105 8.83 -35.18 18.26
C GLN A 105 9.09 -33.67 18.12
N PRO A 106 9.06 -33.15 16.88
CA PRO A 106 9.38 -31.74 16.59
C PRO A 106 8.21 -30.81 16.94
N ILE A 107 7.79 -30.76 18.21
CA ILE A 107 6.63 -29.97 18.66
C ILE A 107 6.82 -28.48 18.36
N GLY A 108 8.02 -27.93 18.63
CA GLY A 108 8.30 -26.52 18.35
C GLY A 108 8.16 -26.16 16.87
N LEU A 109 8.61 -27.05 15.98
CA LEU A 109 8.51 -26.88 14.54
C LEU A 109 7.05 -26.98 14.06
N TRP A 110 6.29 -27.91 14.64
CA TRP A 110 4.86 -28.05 14.35
C TRP A 110 4.06 -26.81 14.74
N VAL A 111 4.32 -26.24 15.93
CA VAL A 111 3.68 -24.99 16.39
C VAL A 111 4.00 -23.84 15.43
N LEU A 112 5.27 -23.65 15.08
CA LEU A 112 5.69 -22.53 14.22
C LEU A 112 5.26 -22.69 12.76
N HIS A 113 5.12 -23.91 12.27
CA HIS A 113 4.76 -24.15 10.87
C HIS A 113 3.25 -24.23 10.63
N PHE A 114 2.46 -24.64 11.63
CA PHE A 114 1.01 -24.80 11.49
C PHE A 114 0.22 -23.83 12.35
N ILE A 115 0.48 -23.78 13.66
CA ILE A 115 -0.31 -22.94 14.58
C ILE A 115 -0.04 -21.46 14.34
N TRP A 116 1.23 -21.05 14.26
CA TRP A 116 1.59 -19.64 14.09
C TRP A 116 0.95 -19.04 12.82
N PRO A 117 1.09 -19.63 11.62
CA PRO A 117 0.38 -19.17 10.43
C PRO A 117 -1.14 -19.09 10.59
N ALA A 118 -1.75 -20.11 11.19
CA ALA A 118 -3.20 -20.14 11.39
C ALA A 118 -3.65 -18.99 12.30
N VAL A 119 -2.94 -18.74 13.40
CA VAL A 119 -3.22 -17.63 14.33
C VAL A 119 -3.04 -16.28 13.63
N CYS A 120 -1.95 -16.09 12.86
CA CYS A 120 -1.72 -14.86 12.12
C CYS A 120 -2.83 -14.57 11.11
N VAL A 121 -3.26 -15.58 10.35
CA VAL A 121 -4.36 -15.44 9.38
C VAL A 121 -5.67 -15.10 10.07
N VAL A 122 -6.01 -15.78 11.17
CA VAL A 122 -7.25 -15.50 11.92
C VAL A 122 -7.26 -14.07 12.47
N ILE A 123 -6.17 -13.64 13.12
CA ILE A 123 -6.04 -12.28 13.64
C ILE A 123 -6.15 -11.26 12.50
N TYR A 124 -5.45 -11.50 11.40
CA TYR A 124 -5.48 -10.62 10.23
C TYR A 124 -6.89 -10.51 9.63
N VAL A 125 -7.58 -11.64 9.41
CA VAL A 125 -8.94 -11.63 8.84
C VAL A 125 -9.90 -10.87 9.76
N VAL A 126 -9.86 -11.10 11.07
CA VAL A 126 -10.70 -10.36 12.03
C VAL A 126 -10.39 -8.86 12.00
N ALA A 127 -9.11 -8.50 12.01
CA ALA A 127 -8.67 -7.11 11.89
C ALA A 127 -9.19 -6.44 10.61
N GLN A 128 -9.02 -7.08 9.46
CA GLN A 128 -9.45 -6.54 8.17
C GLN A 128 -10.98 -6.44 8.06
N LEU A 129 -11.72 -7.43 8.57
CA LEU A 129 -13.19 -7.36 8.60
C LEU A 129 -13.67 -6.20 9.46
N LEU A 130 -13.04 -5.96 10.62
CA LEU A 130 -13.38 -4.82 11.48
C LEU A 130 -13.10 -3.49 10.80
N LEU A 131 -11.94 -3.36 10.13
CA LEU A 131 -11.55 -2.16 9.40
C LEU A 131 -12.56 -1.86 8.28
N VAL A 132 -12.84 -2.83 7.41
CA VAL A 132 -13.76 -2.66 6.28
C VAL A 132 -15.18 -2.32 6.77
N MET A 133 -15.68 -2.99 7.82
CA MET A 133 -17.03 -2.74 8.33
C MET A 133 -17.21 -1.38 9.04
N ARG A 134 -16.14 -0.83 9.62
CA ARG A 134 -16.21 0.40 10.43
C ARG A 134 -15.76 1.65 9.68
N THR A 135 -14.81 1.51 8.74
CA THR A 135 -14.12 2.65 8.13
C THR A 135 -14.52 2.85 6.67
N LEU A 136 -14.63 1.77 5.88
CA LEU A 136 -14.88 1.87 4.43
C LEU A 136 -16.38 1.96 4.10
N GLN A 137 -16.72 2.80 3.12
CA GLN A 137 -18.09 2.88 2.57
C GLN A 137 -18.33 1.79 1.51
N ASP A 138 -17.32 1.48 0.71
CA ASP A 138 -17.39 0.44 -0.30
C ASP A 138 -17.13 -0.95 0.27
N ARG A 139 -18.07 -1.86 0.03
CA ARG A 139 -18.06 -3.22 0.57
C ARG A 139 -17.52 -4.26 -0.40
N TRP A 140 -17.06 -3.84 -1.58
CA TRP A 140 -16.42 -4.74 -2.54
C TRP A 140 -15.18 -5.48 -1.99
N PRO A 141 -14.29 -4.84 -1.19
CA PRO A 141 -13.14 -5.52 -0.56
C PRO A 141 -13.54 -6.69 0.37
N LEU A 142 -14.78 -6.71 0.87
CA LEU A 142 -15.29 -7.81 1.69
C LEU A 142 -15.28 -9.13 0.91
N GLY A 143 -15.61 -9.08 -0.39
CA GLY A 143 -15.60 -10.24 -1.27
C GLY A 143 -14.19 -10.85 -1.41
N ASP A 144 -13.17 -9.99 -1.52
CA ASP A 144 -11.78 -10.43 -1.65
C ASP A 144 -11.28 -11.09 -0.35
N ILE A 145 -11.62 -10.54 0.83
CA ILE A 145 -11.30 -11.17 2.13
C ILE A 145 -11.97 -12.55 2.26
N VAL A 146 -13.26 -12.65 1.93
CA VAL A 146 -14.03 -13.90 2.06
C VAL A 146 -13.47 -14.96 1.10
N LEU A 147 -13.23 -14.60 -0.16
CA LEU A 147 -12.70 -15.53 -1.16
C LEU A 147 -11.26 -15.97 -0.83
N GLY A 148 -10.42 -15.05 -0.35
CA GLY A 148 -9.07 -15.38 0.11
C GLY A 148 -9.08 -16.33 1.31
N THR A 149 -9.94 -16.08 2.30
CA THR A 149 -10.09 -16.93 3.49
C THR A 149 -10.64 -18.31 3.11
N ALA A 150 -11.64 -18.37 2.22
CA ALA A 150 -12.17 -19.63 1.73
C ALA A 150 -11.10 -20.45 0.99
N ALA A 151 -10.31 -19.81 0.13
CA ALA A 151 -9.20 -20.47 -0.57
C ALA A 151 -8.16 -21.03 0.42
N PHE A 152 -7.83 -20.29 1.48
CA PHE A 152 -6.93 -20.75 2.54
C PHE A 152 -7.50 -21.96 3.29
N VAL A 153 -8.78 -21.93 3.70
CA VAL A 153 -9.43 -23.06 4.38
C VAL A 153 -9.49 -24.29 3.50
N VAL A 154 -9.86 -24.12 2.21
CA VAL A 154 -9.86 -25.22 1.23
C VAL A 154 -8.45 -25.79 1.08
N ALA A 155 -7.40 -24.97 1.06
CA ALA A 155 -6.03 -25.45 1.01
C ALA A 155 -5.71 -26.38 2.19
N GLN A 156 -6.02 -25.96 3.42
CA GLN A 156 -5.79 -26.78 4.61
C GLN A 156 -6.58 -28.10 4.57
N VAL A 157 -7.85 -28.06 4.16
CA VAL A 157 -8.70 -29.25 4.05
C VAL A 157 -8.17 -30.23 3.00
N VAL A 158 -7.71 -29.73 1.85
CA VAL A 158 -7.12 -30.58 0.80
C VAL A 158 -5.84 -31.24 1.30
N LEU A 159 -4.97 -30.50 1.99
CA LEU A 159 -3.70 -31.03 2.48
C LEU A 159 -3.90 -32.09 3.59
N PHE A 160 -4.68 -31.77 4.62
CA PHE A 160 -4.84 -32.64 5.79
C PHE A 160 -5.92 -33.72 5.63
N GLY A 161 -6.98 -33.43 4.88
CA GLY A 161 -8.11 -34.35 4.70
C GLY A 161 -7.97 -35.25 3.48
N PHE A 162 -7.63 -34.69 2.33
CA PHE A 162 -7.69 -35.38 1.04
C PHE A 162 -6.33 -35.76 0.43
N GLY A 163 -5.21 -35.37 1.05
CA GLY A 163 -3.87 -35.56 0.49
C GLY A 163 -3.57 -37.02 0.07
N ASN A 164 -3.77 -37.97 0.99
CA ASN A 164 -3.54 -39.39 0.73
C ASN A 164 -4.52 -39.98 -0.30
N THR A 165 -5.79 -39.54 -0.26
CA THR A 165 -6.83 -39.98 -1.19
C THR A 165 -6.51 -39.53 -2.61
N ILE A 166 -6.08 -38.27 -2.78
CA ILE A 166 -5.66 -37.71 -4.07
C ILE A 166 -4.43 -38.46 -4.57
N CYS A 167 -3.38 -38.60 -3.75
CA CYS A 167 -2.14 -39.28 -4.15
C CYS A 167 -2.40 -40.72 -4.67
N THR A 168 -3.30 -41.45 -4.01
CA THR A 168 -3.70 -42.80 -4.43
C THR A 168 -4.56 -42.78 -5.71
N ALA A 169 -5.47 -41.80 -5.86
CA ALA A 169 -6.36 -41.69 -7.02
C ALA A 169 -5.62 -41.36 -8.33
N VAL A 170 -4.57 -40.54 -8.28
CA VAL A 170 -3.74 -40.15 -9.44
C VAL A 170 -2.45 -40.96 -9.57
N LYS A 171 -2.39 -42.16 -8.97
CA LYS A 171 -1.25 -43.10 -9.09
C LYS A 171 0.11 -42.47 -8.75
N HIS A 172 0.17 -41.62 -7.73
CA HIS A 172 1.40 -40.94 -7.28
C HIS A 172 2.05 -39.99 -8.31
N TYR A 173 1.33 -39.56 -9.37
CA TYR A 173 1.82 -38.50 -10.25
C TYR A 173 1.60 -37.09 -9.68
N ILE A 174 0.54 -36.91 -8.89
CA ILE A 174 0.17 -35.62 -8.27
C ILE A 174 -0.15 -35.89 -6.80
N ASP A 175 0.38 -35.04 -5.92
CA ASP A 175 0.16 -35.09 -4.48
C ASP A 175 -0.74 -33.93 -4.01
N GLY A 176 -1.33 -34.05 -2.83
CA GLY A 176 -2.14 -33.01 -2.19
C GLY A 176 -1.39 -31.68 -2.04
N LEU A 177 -0.06 -31.70 -1.93
CA LEU A 177 0.80 -30.50 -1.90
C LEU A 177 0.66 -29.62 -3.16
N PHE A 178 0.39 -30.21 -4.33
CA PHE A 178 0.19 -29.46 -5.57
C PHE A 178 -1.07 -28.59 -5.49
N PHE A 179 -2.21 -29.20 -5.13
CA PHE A 179 -3.47 -28.48 -4.99
C PHE A 179 -3.47 -27.51 -3.80
N TYR A 180 -2.83 -27.89 -2.70
CA TYR A 180 -2.57 -26.99 -1.57
C TYR A 180 -1.88 -25.70 -2.05
N SER A 181 -0.80 -25.84 -2.82
CA SER A 181 -0.03 -24.70 -3.30
C SER A 181 -0.84 -23.80 -4.24
N LEU A 182 -1.69 -24.37 -5.11
CA LEU A 182 -2.59 -23.60 -5.97
C LEU A 182 -3.64 -22.82 -5.17
N CYS A 183 -4.24 -23.43 -4.16
CA CYS A 183 -5.23 -22.76 -3.30
C CYS A 183 -4.59 -21.68 -2.42
N ILE A 184 -3.38 -21.91 -1.90
CA ILE A 184 -2.61 -20.88 -1.18
C ILE A 184 -2.25 -19.71 -2.11
N LEU A 185 -1.83 -20.00 -3.35
CA LEU A 185 -1.52 -18.96 -4.34
C LEU A 185 -2.77 -18.12 -4.65
N LEU A 186 -3.93 -18.75 -4.83
CA LEU A 186 -5.20 -18.04 -4.98
C LEU A 186 -5.49 -17.16 -3.75
N GLY A 187 -5.26 -17.66 -2.54
CA GLY A 187 -5.39 -16.88 -1.31
C GLY A 187 -4.50 -15.65 -1.28
N VAL A 188 -3.22 -15.79 -1.65
CA VAL A 188 -2.26 -14.67 -1.73
C VAL A 188 -2.69 -13.64 -2.79
N MET A 189 -3.20 -14.08 -3.94
CA MET A 189 -3.71 -13.18 -4.97
C MET A 189 -4.92 -12.36 -4.47
N MET A 190 -5.81 -12.97 -3.67
CA MET A 190 -6.93 -12.25 -3.08
C MET A 190 -6.48 -11.26 -2.00
N VAL A 191 -5.43 -11.56 -1.23
CA VAL A 191 -4.83 -10.60 -0.29
C VAL A 191 -4.23 -9.41 -1.02
N TYR A 192 -3.51 -9.65 -2.12
CA TYR A 192 -2.96 -8.57 -2.95
C TYR A 192 -4.05 -7.70 -3.55
N LYS A 193 -5.09 -8.33 -4.12
CA LYS A 193 -6.24 -7.61 -4.67
C LYS A 193 -6.98 -6.80 -3.60
N TYR A 194 -7.12 -7.36 -2.39
CA TYR A 194 -7.68 -6.63 -1.25
C TYR A 194 -6.87 -5.38 -0.92
N TRP A 195 -5.53 -5.47 -0.91
CA TRP A 195 -4.67 -4.30 -0.67
C TRP A 195 -4.86 -3.21 -1.73
N ASP A 196 -4.91 -3.60 -3.01
CA ASP A 196 -5.17 -2.67 -4.11
C ASP A 196 -6.54 -1.98 -3.98
N SER A 197 -7.57 -2.75 -3.58
CA SER A 197 -8.94 -2.26 -3.46
C SER A 197 -9.16 -1.25 -2.32
N ILE A 198 -8.28 -1.17 -1.32
CA ILE A 198 -8.40 -0.19 -0.22
C ILE A 198 -7.73 1.15 -0.57
N THR A 199 -6.74 1.12 -1.48
CA THR A 199 -6.01 2.31 -1.94
C THR A 199 -6.50 2.87 -3.28
N GLY A 200 -7.51 2.25 -3.89
CA GLY A 200 -8.04 2.60 -5.20
C GLY A 200 -8.65 4.00 -5.30
N ASP A 201 -9.21 4.53 -4.21
CA ASP A 201 -9.85 5.85 -4.16
C ASP A 201 -8.85 7.01 -4.33
N ASP A 202 -7.54 6.76 -4.16
CA ASP A 202 -6.50 7.79 -4.33
C ASP A 202 -6.02 7.95 -5.80
N LEU A 203 -6.32 6.98 -6.68
CA LEU A 203 -5.85 6.98 -8.07
C LEU A 203 -6.90 7.50 -9.08
N GLU A 204 -8.19 7.45 -8.75
CA GLU A 204 -9.26 8.00 -9.62
C GLU A 204 -9.36 9.54 -9.59
N PHE A 205 -8.68 10.19 -8.65
CA PHE A 205 -8.56 11.66 -8.62
C PHE A 205 -7.27 12.21 -9.27
N SER A 206 -6.38 11.36 -9.81
CA SER A 206 -5.23 11.79 -10.62
C SER A 206 -5.45 11.75 -12.14
N VAL A 207 -6.56 11.19 -12.62
CA VAL A 207 -7.12 11.56 -13.92
C VAL A 207 -8.43 12.25 -13.62
N GLY A 208 -8.41 13.58 -13.59
CA GLY A 208 -9.56 14.38 -13.19
C GLY A 208 -10.84 13.86 -13.85
N ASN A 209 -11.82 13.55 -13.01
CA ASN A 209 -13.21 13.34 -13.38
C ASN A 209 -13.78 14.66 -13.96
N LYS A 210 -13.23 15.15 -15.07
CA LYS A 210 -13.91 16.07 -15.98
C LYS A 210 -14.87 15.24 -16.82
N ALA A 211 -15.87 14.66 -16.16
CA ALA A 211 -17.12 14.38 -16.82
C ALA A 211 -17.71 15.75 -17.21
N GLY A 212 -17.44 16.19 -18.45
CA GLY A 212 -17.99 17.41 -19.03
C GLY A 212 -17.00 18.55 -19.31
N MET A 213 -16.00 18.33 -20.16
CA MET A 213 -15.28 19.42 -20.85
C MET A 213 -15.52 19.37 -22.36
N TRP A 214 -16.78 19.19 -22.75
CA TRP A 214 -17.23 19.48 -24.11
C TRP A 214 -18.53 20.31 -24.03
N GLU A 215 -18.48 21.41 -23.27
CA GLU A 215 -19.38 22.51 -23.58
C GLU A 215 -18.92 23.09 -24.92
N ILE A 216 -19.65 22.70 -25.96
CA ILE A 216 -19.50 23.24 -27.30
C ILE A 216 -19.79 24.74 -27.22
N LYS A 217 -18.81 25.58 -27.56
CA LYS A 217 -19.03 27.02 -27.75
C LYS A 217 -19.80 27.24 -29.05
N ASP A 218 -21.12 27.18 -28.98
CA ASP A 218 -21.98 27.62 -30.08
C ASP A 218 -22.93 28.72 -29.59
N GLU A 219 -22.38 29.89 -29.32
CA GLU A 219 -23.16 31.13 -29.48
C GLU A 219 -22.65 31.84 -30.75
N PRO A 220 -23.47 31.99 -31.81
CA PRO A 220 -23.07 32.72 -33.00
C PRO A 220 -22.77 34.20 -32.64
N PRO A 221 -21.85 34.86 -33.35
CA PRO A 221 -21.49 36.25 -33.06
C PRO A 221 -22.73 37.12 -33.18
N ALA A 222 -23.20 37.66 -32.05
CA ALA A 222 -24.22 38.70 -32.06
C ALA A 222 -23.64 39.91 -32.80
N PHE A 223 -24.15 40.07 -34.02
CA PHE A 223 -23.91 41.18 -34.92
C PHE A 223 -24.23 42.51 -34.21
N GLY A 224 -23.20 43.35 -34.07
CA GLY A 224 -23.36 44.80 -33.90
C GLY A 224 -23.54 45.32 -32.46
N VAL A 225 -22.49 45.30 -31.65
CA VAL A 225 -22.22 46.41 -30.71
C VAL A 225 -20.72 46.69 -30.72
N ASN A 226 -20.36 47.88 -31.18
CA ASN A 226 -19.00 48.27 -31.54
C ASN A 226 -18.03 48.20 -30.36
N LYS A 227 -16.94 47.46 -30.57
CA LYS A 227 -15.66 47.68 -29.90
C LYS A 227 -15.11 49.03 -30.35
N TYR A 228 -15.04 50.01 -29.45
CA TYR A 228 -13.94 50.98 -29.49
C TYR A 228 -13.44 51.19 -28.08
N VAL A 229 -12.23 50.67 -27.84
CA VAL A 229 -11.29 51.21 -26.88
C VAL A 229 -11.06 52.66 -27.30
N ASP A 230 -11.34 53.62 -26.43
CA ASP A 230 -10.80 54.97 -26.59
C ASP A 230 -9.99 55.32 -25.34
N ASN A 231 -8.67 55.32 -25.52
CA ASN A 231 -7.72 55.88 -24.59
C ASN A 231 -7.49 57.33 -25.01
N SER A 232 -7.61 58.26 -24.04
CA SER A 232 -7.15 59.68 -24.02
C SER A 232 -8.26 60.76 -24.11
N PRO A 233 -7.99 62.05 -23.78
CA PRO A 233 -8.21 62.60 -22.45
C PRO A 233 -9.13 63.84 -22.41
N SER A 234 -9.62 64.17 -21.20
CA SER A 234 -10.18 65.46 -20.77
C SER A 234 -11.37 66.04 -21.55
N MET A 235 -12.57 65.99 -20.94
CA MET A 235 -13.51 67.11 -21.02
C MET A 235 -13.97 67.54 -19.64
N ARG A 236 -13.57 68.77 -19.31
CA ARG A 236 -14.10 69.58 -18.22
C ARG A 236 -15.62 69.60 -18.31
N SER A 237 -16.30 69.20 -17.24
CA SER A 237 -17.68 69.61 -16.97
C SER A 237 -17.66 70.55 -15.77
N ALA A 238 -18.32 71.69 -15.96
CA ALA A 238 -18.30 72.90 -15.14
C ALA A 238 -18.85 72.70 -13.71
N PRO A 239 -18.50 73.57 -12.75
CA PRO A 239 -19.01 73.48 -11.38
C PRO A 239 -20.51 73.84 -11.35
N SER A 240 -21.31 72.98 -10.71
CA SER A 240 -22.72 73.27 -10.41
C SER A 240 -22.82 74.13 -9.14
N PRO A 241 -23.53 75.27 -9.16
CA PRO A 241 -23.72 76.12 -8.01
C PRO A 241 -24.94 75.64 -7.23
N ASN A 242 -24.75 74.72 -6.29
CA ASN A 242 -25.50 74.61 -5.03
C ASN A 242 -25.09 73.35 -4.29
N GLY A 243 -24.54 73.53 -3.09
CA GLY A 243 -24.13 72.45 -2.20
C GLY A 243 -25.31 71.59 -1.78
N GLY A 244 -25.30 70.34 -2.22
CA GLY A 244 -26.22 69.30 -1.78
C GLY A 244 -25.72 67.95 -2.26
N ALA A 245 -25.26 67.10 -1.35
CA ALA A 245 -24.84 65.74 -1.64
C ALA A 245 -26.00 64.96 -2.26
N ARG A 246 -25.82 64.41 -3.46
CA ARG A 246 -26.76 63.45 -4.06
C ARG A 246 -26.19 62.05 -3.92
N GLN A 247 -26.92 61.25 -3.14
CA GLN A 247 -26.74 59.81 -2.96
C GLN A 247 -26.81 59.07 -4.30
N SER A 248 -25.86 58.16 -4.52
CA SER A 248 -25.92 57.16 -5.58
C SER A 248 -27.09 56.20 -5.32
N LEU A 249 -27.92 55.98 -6.34
CA LEU A 249 -29.06 55.06 -6.32
C LEU A 249 -28.65 53.58 -6.52
N PHE A 250 -27.47 53.21 -6.03
CA PHE A 250 -26.91 51.86 -6.14
C PHE A 250 -26.41 51.43 -4.75
N PRO A 251 -26.72 50.22 -4.26
CA PRO A 251 -26.16 49.72 -3.01
C PRO A 251 -24.66 49.53 -3.17
N ASP A 252 -23.90 50.03 -2.19
CA ASP A 252 -22.47 49.85 -2.06
C ASP A 252 -22.19 48.36 -1.75
N GLN A 253 -21.64 47.62 -2.71
CA GLN A 253 -21.34 46.20 -2.56
C GLN A 253 -20.02 46.05 -1.78
N GLY A 254 -20.12 46.25 -0.46
CA GLY A 254 -19.03 46.01 0.47
C GLY A 254 -18.62 44.53 0.53
N ASP A 255 -17.31 44.31 0.39
CA ASP A 255 -16.50 43.27 1.02
C ASP A 255 -17.18 41.95 1.42
N ALA A 256 -17.39 41.06 0.45
CA ALA A 256 -17.57 39.64 0.74
C ALA A 256 -16.21 39.00 1.07
N ARG A 257 -15.73 39.20 2.30
CA ARG A 257 -14.69 38.34 2.89
C ARG A 257 -15.29 36.97 3.19
N THR A 258 -15.12 36.02 2.29
CA THR A 258 -15.46 34.61 2.55
C THR A 258 -14.37 33.98 3.40
N HIS A 259 -14.76 33.56 4.62
CA HIS A 259 -13.93 32.81 5.54
C HIS A 259 -13.71 31.39 5.01
N SER A 260 -12.45 31.02 4.74
CA SER A 260 -12.02 29.63 4.58
C SER A 260 -11.48 29.15 5.93
N LEU A 261 -12.22 28.25 6.57
CA LEU A 261 -11.75 27.43 7.68
C LEU A 261 -11.22 26.12 7.09
N ILE A 262 -10.01 25.75 7.51
CA ILE A 262 -9.31 24.47 7.31
C ILE A 262 -8.27 24.48 6.17
N GLY A 263 -7.03 24.26 6.59
CA GLY A 263 -5.79 24.55 5.89
C GLY A 263 -5.45 23.57 4.78
N GLY A 264 -5.04 24.15 3.65
CA GLY A 264 -4.40 23.46 2.54
C GLY A 264 -3.45 24.45 1.88
N VAL A 265 -2.15 24.25 2.12
CA VAL A 265 -1.05 25.01 1.51
C VAL A 265 -1.07 24.75 0.00
N SER A 266 -1.56 25.71 -0.79
CA SER A 266 -1.33 25.73 -2.23
C SER A 266 -0.04 26.48 -2.52
N GLY A 267 0.97 25.73 -2.99
CA GLY A 267 2.28 26.26 -3.35
C GLY A 267 2.18 27.36 -4.40
N GLN A 268 2.59 28.56 -4.03
CA GLN A 268 2.96 29.60 -4.97
C GLN A 268 4.48 29.72 -4.91
N ASN A 269 5.12 29.14 -5.91
CA ASN A 269 6.56 29.08 -6.07
C ASN A 269 7.20 30.47 -6.03
N ALA A 270 8.07 30.63 -5.03
CA ALA A 270 9.42 31.13 -5.15
C ALA A 270 9.87 31.61 -6.55
N TYR A 271 9.80 32.93 -6.76
CA TYR A 271 10.76 33.68 -7.58
C TYR A 271 10.98 35.05 -6.92
N VAL A 272 11.67 35.08 -5.78
CA VAL A 272 12.28 36.33 -5.28
C VAL A 272 13.72 36.33 -5.76
N GLY A 273 13.97 37.14 -6.78
CA GLY A 273 15.30 37.36 -7.34
C GLY A 273 16.27 37.90 -6.29
N SER A 274 17.47 37.33 -6.31
CA SER A 274 18.65 37.81 -5.60
C SER A 274 18.94 39.26 -6.01
N GLY A 275 18.63 40.21 -5.12
CA GLY A 275 18.98 41.62 -5.24
C GLY A 275 20.00 41.98 -4.16
N TYR A 276 21.21 42.30 -4.59
CA TYR A 276 22.30 42.83 -3.76
C TYR A 276 21.84 44.06 -2.97
N VAL A 277 21.93 43.99 -1.64
CA VAL A 277 21.79 45.16 -0.74
C VAL A 277 23.19 45.67 -0.42
N GLY A 278 23.64 46.67 -1.18
CA GLY A 278 24.82 47.48 -0.85
C GLY A 278 24.43 48.64 0.06
N GLY A 279 24.91 48.62 1.30
CA GLY A 279 24.70 49.68 2.29
C GLY A 279 26.00 50.36 2.70
N GLY A 280 26.12 51.65 2.36
CA GLY A 280 26.74 52.71 3.15
C GLY A 280 28.27 52.87 3.12
N THR A 281 28.77 54.03 2.68
CA THR A 281 29.15 55.16 3.57
C THR A 281 29.95 56.25 2.83
N ARG A 282 29.61 57.51 3.19
CA ARG A 282 30.28 58.80 2.95
C ARG A 282 30.12 59.46 1.58
#